data_AF-A0A2A3J8L4-F1
#
_entry.id   AF-A0A2A3J8L4-F1
#
_cell.length_a   1.000
_cell.length_b   1.000
_cell.length_c   1.000
_cell.angle_alpha   90.00
_cell.angle_beta   90.00
_cell.angle_gamma   90.00
#
_symmetry.space_group_name_H-M   'P 1'
#
loop_
_entity.id
_entity.type
_entity.pdbx_description
1 polymer ?
#
loop_
_entity_poly.entity_id
_entity_poly.type
_entity_poly.pdbx_seq_one_letter_code
_entity_poly.pdbx_strand_id
1 'polypeptide(L)'
;MALVELSVVEQRYRAVLAVLAGATVTEVAASLGVSRQTVSGWKSRYAASGLAGLADRSRRPASCPHQASAEVEAAVCELRRKHPRWGPRRIAHVLERSGVVSPVPSRMTVYRILVRHGLVEPGVRRRKRSDYKRWQRDAPMQLWQMDIVGGVMLVDPVTGELSEAKVVTGVDDHSRYCVIASVVERATGRAVCSAFAGALQAFGVPEEVLTDNGKQFTDRFGQGGEVLFDRICRENGIAHRLTQPASPTTTGKVERFHQTLRRELLDDCGAFESIGAAQAALDAWVEEYNSSRPHQALDMDSPADRFTPVPEQERDVLGLRVPGVLALVPQQRTAPPAVPDPAEVAPVPVGPPKVVPAVVPVEPGGPVEFERVVPASGNLQVAGKQFWLGPARSGLTVTFWADTSVIHLLIAGARIKTVRSHLSVADLGRLAGRGGRAAGAAPLPADDGAAFEVDRVVNNSGLVGLGGRQVLAAEILGGRQVGIRIDEETLSFFDPSSRELLRVRPNLLSGEEVRRLRGLRPAGPPPRPGVEPVRVQRRISTTGTIMVCRQVVSLGRTYAGQTVTAHVSDSTITIDLDGQVRVIRRTTDIPVRNVKANKPHGAPYVV
;
A
#
# COMPACT_ATOMS: atom_id res chain seq x y z
N MET A 1 52.15 -4.16 56.60
CA MET A 1 50.92 -4.44 57.36
C MET A 1 49.74 -4.37 56.41
N ALA A 2 49.14 -5.52 56.07
CA ALA A 2 47.98 -5.56 55.19
C ALA A 2 46.73 -5.12 55.97
N LEU A 3 46.10 -4.02 55.57
CA LEU A 3 44.77 -3.65 56.00
C LEU A 3 43.79 -4.67 55.40
N VAL A 4 43.46 -5.70 56.17
CA VAL A 4 42.37 -6.62 55.82
C VAL A 4 41.07 -5.84 56.00
N GLU A 5 40.41 -5.48 54.91
CA GLU A 5 39.04 -4.96 54.96
C GLU A 5 38.12 -6.08 55.48
N LEU A 6 37.76 -5.98 56.76
CA LEU A 6 36.82 -6.88 57.40
C LEU A 6 35.42 -6.62 56.84
N SER A 7 34.71 -7.69 56.49
CA SER A 7 33.30 -7.56 56.11
C SER A 7 32.50 -6.91 57.26
N VAL A 8 31.44 -6.16 56.92
CA VAL A 8 30.59 -5.49 57.91
C VAL A 8 30.06 -6.45 58.97
N VAL A 9 29.77 -7.70 58.60
CA VAL A 9 29.33 -8.75 59.53
C VAL A 9 30.46 -9.15 60.48
N GLU A 10 31.69 -9.24 60.01
CA GLU A 10 32.86 -9.57 60.82
C GLU A 10 33.21 -8.46 61.81
N GLN A 11 33.08 -7.19 61.40
CA GLN A 11 33.25 -6.05 62.31
C GLN A 11 32.20 -6.07 63.43
N ARG A 12 30.94 -6.34 63.08
CA ARG A 12 29.85 -6.51 64.06
C ARG A 12 30.09 -7.70 64.98
N TYR A 13 30.61 -8.79 64.45
CA TYR A 13 30.91 -9.99 65.23
C TYR A 13 32.03 -9.74 66.24
N ARG A 14 33.11 -9.08 65.83
CA ARG A 14 34.19 -8.66 66.75
C ARG A 14 33.70 -7.71 67.83
N ALA A 15 32.79 -6.79 67.49
CA ALA A 15 32.14 -5.92 68.46
C ALA A 15 31.36 -6.72 69.53
N VAL A 16 30.60 -7.74 69.11
CA VAL A 16 29.87 -8.61 70.03
C VAL A 16 30.82 -9.45 70.89
N LEU A 17 31.88 -10.02 70.30
CA LEU A 17 32.88 -10.79 71.05
C LEU A 17 33.60 -9.93 72.10
N ALA A 18 33.95 -8.69 71.77
CA ALA A 18 34.57 -7.77 72.72
C ALA A 18 33.67 -7.51 73.93
N VAL A 19 32.36 -7.33 73.70
CA VAL A 19 31.38 -7.18 74.79
C VAL A 19 31.21 -8.48 75.59
N LEU A 20 31.26 -9.65 74.95
CA LEU A 20 31.18 -10.94 75.66
C LEU A 20 32.44 -11.26 76.47
N ALA A 21 33.61 -10.75 76.03
CA ALA A 21 34.88 -10.86 76.72
C ALA A 21 35.04 -9.89 77.91
N GLY A 22 34.03 -9.06 78.19
CA GLY A 22 33.98 -8.19 79.38
C GLY A 22 34.10 -6.69 79.12
N ALA A 23 34.30 -6.25 77.87
CA ALA A 23 34.29 -4.81 77.55
C ALA A 23 32.88 -4.21 77.69
N THR A 24 32.79 -2.94 78.09
CA THR A 24 31.47 -2.29 78.20
C THR A 24 30.92 -1.95 76.82
N VAL A 25 29.59 -1.96 76.68
CA VAL A 25 28.91 -1.58 75.43
C VAL A 25 29.26 -0.15 75.01
N THR A 26 29.50 0.74 75.98
CA THR A 26 29.86 2.14 75.74
C THR A 26 31.24 2.28 75.10
N GLU A 27 32.25 1.54 75.59
CA GLU A 27 33.61 1.56 75.05
C GLU A 27 33.65 0.98 73.63
N VAL A 28 32.95 -0.13 73.41
CA VAL A 28 32.88 -0.77 72.08
C VAL A 28 32.10 0.09 71.08
N ALA A 29 31.07 0.79 71.52
CA ALA A 29 30.33 1.73 70.66
C ALA A 29 31.19 2.94 70.26
N ALA A 30 31.95 3.50 71.20
CA ALA A 30 32.86 4.62 70.96
C ALA A 30 34.01 4.26 70.00
N SER A 31 34.62 3.08 70.16
CA SER A 31 35.74 2.63 69.31
C SER A 31 35.32 2.36 67.86
N LEU A 32 34.05 2.01 67.63
CA LEU A 32 33.49 1.72 66.31
C LEU A 32 32.71 2.90 65.70
N GLY A 33 32.58 4.03 66.41
CA GLY A 33 31.83 5.20 65.94
C GLY A 33 30.32 4.96 65.76
N VAL A 34 29.72 4.04 66.52
CA VAL A 34 28.29 3.69 66.45
C VAL A 34 27.57 3.99 67.76
N SER A 35 26.24 4.01 67.73
CA SER A 35 25.45 4.20 68.97
C SER A 35 25.53 2.97 69.90
N ARG A 36 25.43 3.21 71.21
CA ARG A 36 25.30 2.12 72.21
C ARG A 36 24.12 1.20 71.91
N GLN A 37 23.00 1.75 71.45
CA GLN A 37 21.80 0.99 71.07
C GLN A 37 22.07 0.04 69.90
N THR A 38 22.94 0.44 68.96
CA THR A 38 23.36 -0.40 67.82
C THR A 38 24.14 -1.62 68.30
N VAL A 39 25.11 -1.45 69.19
CA VAL A 39 25.94 -2.55 69.73
C VAL A 39 25.09 -3.48 70.62
N SER A 40 24.22 -2.94 71.47
CA SER A 40 23.24 -3.74 72.23
C SER A 40 22.28 -4.52 71.32
N GLY A 41 21.87 -3.91 70.20
CA GLY A 41 21.06 -4.57 69.18
C GLY A 41 21.80 -5.73 68.49
N TRP A 42 23.08 -5.57 68.15
CA TRP A 42 23.91 -6.65 67.61
C TRP A 42 24.09 -7.78 68.61
N LYS A 43 24.38 -7.48 69.89
CA LYS A 43 24.50 -8.49 70.96
C LYS A 43 23.21 -9.31 71.10
N SER A 44 22.07 -8.63 71.16
CA SER A 44 20.75 -9.29 71.29
C SER A 44 20.43 -10.17 70.08
N ARG A 45 20.75 -9.72 68.86
CA ARG A 45 20.55 -10.51 67.63
C ARG A 45 21.51 -11.69 67.52
N TYR A 46 22.76 -11.53 67.95
CA TYR A 46 23.73 -12.61 67.99
C TYR A 46 23.33 -13.69 68.99
N ALA A 47 22.85 -13.32 70.18
CA ALA A 47 22.33 -14.28 71.15
C ALA A 47 21.12 -15.06 70.62
N ALA A 48 20.24 -14.42 69.84
CA ALA A 48 19.04 -15.05 69.30
C ALA A 48 19.25 -15.88 68.03
N SER A 49 20.25 -15.57 67.20
CA SER A 49 20.38 -16.17 65.84
C SER A 49 21.83 -16.35 65.37
N GLY A 50 22.81 -16.26 66.27
CA GLY A 50 24.23 -16.42 65.96
C GLY A 50 24.75 -15.41 64.94
N LEU A 51 25.74 -15.83 64.14
CA LEU A 51 26.35 -14.99 63.09
C LEU A 51 25.33 -14.49 62.06
N ALA A 52 24.29 -15.27 61.74
CA ALA A 52 23.25 -14.89 60.80
C ALA A 52 22.43 -13.67 61.28
N GLY A 53 22.31 -13.46 62.60
CA GLY A 53 21.63 -12.31 63.19
C GLY A 53 22.34 -10.96 63.00
N LEU A 54 23.63 -10.99 62.64
CA LEU A 54 24.46 -9.80 62.44
C LEU A 54 24.47 -9.29 60.98
N ALA A 55 23.92 -10.07 60.05
CA ALA A 55 23.68 -9.63 58.68
C ALA A 55 22.67 -8.47 58.64
N ASP A 56 22.75 -7.63 57.61
CA ASP A 56 21.76 -6.58 57.40
C ASP A 56 20.38 -7.20 57.13
N ARG A 57 19.41 -6.79 57.95
CA ARG A 57 18.00 -7.11 57.71
C ARG A 57 17.43 -6.11 56.71
N SER A 58 16.48 -6.57 55.92
CA SER A 58 15.71 -5.68 55.06
C SER A 58 15.10 -4.55 55.88
N ARG A 59 15.32 -3.31 55.44
CA ARG A 59 14.66 -2.11 56.01
C ARG A 59 13.24 -1.93 55.48
N ARG A 60 12.74 -2.87 54.67
CA ARG A 60 11.39 -2.83 54.13
C ARG A 60 10.37 -3.01 55.26
N PRO A 61 9.34 -2.15 55.36
CA PRO A 61 8.23 -2.35 56.30
C PRO A 61 7.64 -3.76 56.16
N ALA A 62 7.33 -4.42 57.28
CA ALA A 62 6.74 -5.77 57.30
C ALA A 62 5.33 -5.80 56.70
N SER A 63 4.60 -4.69 56.75
CA SER A 63 3.32 -4.50 56.07
C SER A 63 3.24 -3.09 55.49
N CYS A 64 2.48 -2.95 54.39
CA CYS A 64 2.15 -1.66 53.81
C CYS A 64 0.62 -1.53 53.75
N PRO A 65 -0.02 -0.77 54.67
CA PRO A 65 -1.47 -0.64 54.73
C PRO A 65 -2.12 -0.09 53.44
N HIS A 66 -1.35 0.59 52.60
CA HIS A 66 -1.79 1.13 51.31
C HIS A 66 -1.58 0.16 50.14
N GLN A 67 -1.16 -1.08 50.40
CA GLN A 67 -1.07 -2.10 49.38
C GLN A 67 -2.50 -2.56 49.01
N ALA A 68 -2.72 -2.76 47.71
CA ALA A 68 -3.99 -3.30 47.22
C ALA A 68 -4.27 -4.66 47.85
N SER A 69 -5.56 -4.98 48.07
CA SER A 69 -5.95 -6.29 48.59
C SER A 69 -5.55 -7.40 47.62
N ALA A 70 -5.41 -8.62 48.14
CA ALA A 70 -5.10 -9.79 47.32
C ALA A 70 -6.15 -10.01 46.21
N GLU A 71 -7.41 -9.72 46.50
CA GLU A 71 -8.53 -9.77 45.54
C GLU A 71 -8.32 -8.80 44.37
N VAL A 72 -7.95 -7.54 44.66
CA VAL A 72 -7.64 -6.54 43.63
C VAL A 72 -6.44 -6.96 42.80
N GLU A 73 -5.39 -7.49 43.43
CA GLU A 73 -4.21 -7.98 42.71
C GLU A 73 -4.55 -9.16 41.79
N ALA A 74 -5.37 -10.11 42.27
CA ALA A 74 -5.84 -11.25 41.49
C ALA A 74 -6.65 -10.81 40.27
N ALA A 75 -7.64 -9.93 40.46
CA ALA A 75 -8.48 -9.41 39.37
C ALA A 75 -7.67 -8.66 38.30
N VAL A 76 -6.68 -7.86 38.71
CA VAL A 76 -5.74 -7.18 37.80
C VAL A 76 -4.92 -8.18 36.99
N CYS A 77 -4.37 -9.20 37.64
CA CYS A 77 -3.56 -10.22 37.00
C CYS A 77 -4.38 -11.10 36.05
N GLU A 78 -5.60 -11.48 36.41
CA GLU A 78 -6.51 -12.23 35.55
C GLU A 78 -6.87 -11.46 34.28
N LEU A 79 -7.27 -10.19 34.40
CA LEU A 79 -7.54 -9.35 33.22
C LEU A 79 -6.31 -9.20 32.32
N ARG A 80 -5.12 -9.08 32.90
CA ARG A 80 -3.87 -9.02 32.12
C ARG A 80 -3.58 -10.32 31.40
N ARG A 81 -3.82 -11.48 32.03
CA ARG A 81 -3.62 -12.79 31.39
C ARG A 81 -4.62 -13.04 30.28
N LYS A 82 -5.89 -12.70 30.51
CA LYS A 82 -6.95 -12.79 29.49
C LYS A 82 -6.68 -11.85 28.32
N HIS A 83 -6.13 -10.66 28.59
CA HIS A 83 -5.80 -9.68 27.57
C HIS A 83 -4.34 -9.18 27.68
N PRO A 84 -3.35 -9.95 27.17
CA PRO A 84 -1.92 -9.68 27.35
C PRO A 84 -1.44 -8.32 26.82
N ARG A 85 -2.18 -7.70 25.91
CA ARG A 85 -1.83 -6.38 25.34
C ARG A 85 -2.51 -5.20 26.04
N TRP A 86 -3.37 -5.44 27.03
CA TRP A 86 -4.11 -4.37 27.71
C TRP A 86 -3.24 -3.67 28.76
N GLY A 87 -3.16 -2.34 28.62
CA GLY A 87 -2.38 -1.50 29.53
C GLY A 87 -3.13 -1.14 30.83
N PRO A 88 -2.43 -0.57 31.83
CA PRO A 88 -2.99 -0.26 33.14
C PRO A 88 -4.25 0.63 33.12
N ARG A 89 -4.34 1.56 32.16
CA ARG A 89 -5.53 2.43 32.01
C ARG A 89 -6.77 1.64 31.61
N ARG A 90 -6.63 0.66 30.71
CA ARG A 90 -7.74 -0.17 30.26
C ARG A 90 -8.21 -1.13 31.35
N ILE A 91 -7.27 -1.78 32.02
CA ILE A 91 -7.57 -2.69 33.13
C ILE A 91 -8.31 -1.94 34.25
N ALA A 92 -7.84 -0.75 34.65
CA ALA A 92 -8.54 0.04 35.68
C ALA A 92 -9.99 0.38 35.28
N HIS A 93 -10.20 0.80 34.02
CA HIS A 93 -11.55 1.11 33.52
C HIS A 93 -12.47 -0.10 33.47
N VAL A 94 -11.96 -1.27 33.08
CA VAL A 94 -12.77 -2.51 33.07
C VAL A 94 -13.13 -2.94 34.48
N LEU A 95 -12.21 -2.81 35.44
CA LEU A 95 -12.48 -3.09 36.86
C LEU A 95 -13.53 -2.14 37.45
N GLU A 96 -13.50 -0.87 37.03
CA GLU A 96 -14.52 0.13 37.40
C GLU A 96 -15.89 -0.25 36.83
N ARG A 97 -15.97 -0.54 35.53
CA ARG A 97 -17.24 -0.89 34.84
C ARG A 97 -17.80 -2.22 35.31
N SER A 98 -16.97 -3.19 35.70
CA SER A 98 -17.43 -4.50 36.16
C SER A 98 -17.90 -4.50 37.62
N GLY A 99 -17.48 -3.52 38.43
CA GLY A 99 -17.82 -3.44 39.86
C GLY A 99 -17.26 -4.58 40.71
N VAL A 100 -16.37 -5.42 40.16
CA VAL A 100 -15.86 -6.64 40.82
C VAL A 100 -14.99 -6.32 42.04
N VAL A 101 -14.36 -5.13 42.07
CA VAL A 101 -13.46 -4.72 43.14
C VAL A 101 -13.79 -3.33 43.66
N SER A 102 -13.72 -3.14 44.98
CA SER A 102 -13.87 -1.84 45.64
C SER A 102 -12.88 -1.71 46.80
N PRO A 103 -12.13 -0.60 46.91
CA PRO A 103 -12.08 0.52 45.97
C PRO A 103 -11.35 0.17 44.66
N VAL A 104 -11.75 0.81 43.56
CA VAL A 104 -11.09 0.63 42.25
C VAL A 104 -9.64 1.11 42.33
N PRO A 105 -8.65 0.29 41.95
CA PRO A 105 -7.25 0.69 42.01
C PRO A 105 -6.93 1.79 41.00
N SER A 106 -6.13 2.78 41.42
CA SER A 106 -5.62 3.79 40.50
C SER A 106 -4.80 3.15 39.36
N ARG A 107 -4.69 3.83 38.21
CA ARG A 107 -3.81 3.41 37.09
C ARG A 107 -2.39 3.08 37.54
N MET A 108 -1.83 3.86 38.46
CA MET A 108 -0.46 3.64 38.96
C MET A 108 -0.39 2.41 39.88
N THR A 109 -1.44 2.17 40.67
CA THR A 109 -1.58 0.96 41.47
C THR A 109 -1.62 -0.27 40.56
N VAL A 110 -2.47 -0.27 39.52
CA VAL A 110 -2.53 -1.36 38.52
C VAL A 110 -1.14 -1.59 37.89
N TYR A 111 -0.46 -0.53 37.44
CA TYR A 111 0.89 -0.66 36.88
C TYR A 111 1.87 -1.32 37.86
N ARG A 112 1.88 -0.90 39.13
CA ARG A 112 2.75 -1.47 40.16
C ARG A 112 2.45 -2.94 40.44
N ILE A 113 1.17 -3.33 40.43
CA ILE A 113 0.75 -4.74 40.55
C ILE A 113 1.33 -5.54 39.39
N LEU A 114 1.12 -5.09 38.15
CA LEU A 114 1.62 -5.78 36.96
C LEU A 114 3.16 -5.94 36.98
N VAL A 115 3.90 -4.89 37.39
CA VAL A 115 5.36 -4.95 37.50
C VAL A 115 5.79 -5.95 38.57
N ARG A 116 5.13 -5.96 39.74
CA ARG A 116 5.46 -6.88 40.84
C ARG A 116 5.25 -8.34 40.45
N HIS A 117 4.22 -8.61 39.66
CA HIS A 117 3.89 -9.95 39.15
C HIS A 117 4.62 -10.30 37.84
N GLY A 118 5.55 -9.46 37.37
CA GLY A 118 6.34 -9.74 36.16
C GLY A 118 5.55 -9.70 34.85
N LEU A 119 4.37 -9.07 34.83
CA LEU A 119 3.45 -9.06 33.68
C LEU A 119 3.64 -7.84 32.75
N VAL A 120 4.73 -7.10 32.91
CA VAL A 120 5.09 -5.94 32.09
C VAL A 120 6.42 -6.20 31.40
N GLU A 121 6.38 -6.24 30.07
CA GLU A 121 7.59 -6.26 29.24
C GLU A 121 8.17 -4.83 29.10
N PRO A 122 9.46 -4.61 29.38
CA PRO A 122 10.10 -3.31 29.19
C PRO A 122 10.16 -2.95 27.70
N GLY A 123 9.35 -1.98 27.27
CA GLY A 123 9.36 -1.45 25.91
C GLY A 123 10.18 -0.16 25.75
N VAL A 124 10.81 0.01 24.59
CA VAL A 124 11.51 1.27 24.22
C VAL A 124 10.48 2.40 24.07
N ARG A 125 10.65 3.46 24.87
CA ARG A 125 9.75 4.61 24.87
C ARG A 125 9.98 5.45 23.60
N ARG A 126 9.03 5.41 22.65
CA ARG A 126 9.09 6.26 21.45
C ARG A 126 8.64 7.68 21.76
N ARG A 127 9.39 8.68 21.27
CA ARG A 127 9.07 10.10 21.41
C ARG A 127 7.75 10.39 20.67
N LYS A 128 6.82 11.09 21.34
CA LYS A 128 5.60 11.57 20.68
C LYS A 128 5.99 12.65 19.65
N ARG A 129 5.51 12.48 18.42
CA ARG A 129 5.56 13.52 17.39
C ARG A 129 4.52 14.58 17.71
N SER A 130 4.91 15.85 17.71
CA SER A 130 4.10 17.01 18.14
C SER A 130 3.29 17.65 17.01
N ASP A 131 3.49 17.21 15.78
CA ASP A 131 2.96 17.76 14.52
C ASP A 131 1.69 17.05 14.01
N TYR A 132 1.13 16.12 14.78
CA TYR A 132 -0.05 15.37 14.36
C TYR A 132 -1.36 16.10 14.69
N LYS A 133 -2.11 16.54 13.66
CA LYS A 133 -3.47 17.07 13.81
C LYS A 133 -4.49 15.93 13.72
N ARG A 134 -5.19 15.65 14.82
CA ARG A 134 -6.30 14.69 14.86
C ARG A 134 -7.52 15.29 14.16
N TRP A 135 -8.18 14.50 13.33
CA TRP A 135 -9.46 14.85 12.69
C TRP A 135 -10.42 13.67 12.78
N GLN A 136 -11.72 13.95 12.75
CA GLN A 136 -12.79 12.97 12.61
C GLN A 136 -14.05 13.64 12.10
N ARG A 137 -14.96 12.85 11.55
CA ARG A 137 -16.34 13.24 11.28
C ARG A 137 -17.14 13.38 12.58
N ASP A 138 -18.22 14.13 12.51
CA ASP A 138 -19.01 14.54 13.68
C ASP A 138 -20.01 13.47 14.10
N ALA A 139 -20.44 12.60 13.18
CA ALA A 139 -21.37 11.51 13.44
C ALA A 139 -20.90 10.17 12.81
N PRO A 140 -21.35 9.01 13.34
CA PRO A 140 -21.14 7.73 12.67
C PRO A 140 -21.81 7.71 11.28
N MET A 141 -21.39 6.80 10.42
CA MET A 141 -21.88 6.64 9.03
C MET A 141 -21.54 7.79 8.08
N GLN A 142 -20.92 8.87 8.54
CA GLN A 142 -20.46 9.95 7.66
C GLN A 142 -19.22 9.59 6.84
N LEU A 143 -18.34 8.74 7.36
CA LEU A 143 -17.15 8.30 6.64
C LEU A 143 -16.70 6.92 7.12
N TRP A 144 -16.55 5.99 6.19
CA TRP A 144 -15.83 4.75 6.44
C TRP A 144 -14.42 4.82 5.85
N GLN A 145 -13.42 4.40 6.61
CA GLN A 145 -12.06 4.20 6.11
C GLN A 145 -11.86 2.74 5.78
N MET A 146 -11.48 2.42 4.55
CA MET A 146 -11.29 1.07 4.07
C MET A 146 -9.86 0.83 3.60
N ASP A 147 -9.35 -0.37 3.87
CA ASP A 147 -8.01 -0.80 3.48
C ASP A 147 -7.89 -2.33 3.50
N ILE A 148 -6.81 -2.86 2.94
CA ILE A 148 -6.50 -4.29 2.87
C ILE A 148 -5.23 -4.57 3.65
N VAL A 149 -5.28 -5.52 4.58
CA VAL A 149 -4.11 -5.93 5.36
C VAL A 149 -3.75 -7.38 5.09
N GLY A 150 -2.46 -7.66 4.94
CA GLY A 150 -1.93 -9.03 4.90
C GLY A 150 -1.49 -9.55 6.28
N GLY A 151 -1.04 -10.79 6.31
CA GLY A 151 -0.50 -11.44 7.50
C GLY A 151 -1.37 -12.57 8.07
N VAL A 152 -2.41 -13.01 7.36
CA VAL A 152 -3.15 -14.23 7.72
C VAL A 152 -2.46 -15.40 7.03
N MET A 153 -1.77 -16.22 7.80
CA MET A 153 -1.10 -17.41 7.27
C MET A 153 -2.08 -18.58 7.24
N LEU A 154 -2.20 -19.24 6.10
CA LEU A 154 -2.95 -20.46 5.92
C LEU A 154 -1.98 -21.62 5.72
N VAL A 155 -2.30 -22.77 6.29
CA VAL A 155 -1.57 -24.02 6.06
C VAL A 155 -2.45 -24.97 5.26
N ASP A 156 -1.92 -25.49 4.16
CA ASP A 156 -2.58 -26.57 3.42
C ASP A 156 -2.56 -27.85 4.28
N PRO A 157 -3.71 -28.43 4.62
CA PRO A 157 -3.76 -29.58 5.53
C PRO A 157 -3.19 -30.87 4.92
N VAL A 158 -2.99 -30.93 3.60
CA VAL A 158 -2.46 -32.09 2.88
C VAL A 158 -0.97 -31.94 2.63
N THR A 159 -0.53 -30.78 2.12
CA THR A 159 0.87 -30.56 1.72
C THR A 159 1.71 -29.92 2.82
N GLY A 160 1.08 -29.28 3.82
CA GLY A 160 1.75 -28.48 4.84
C GLY A 160 2.29 -27.14 4.33
N GLU A 161 2.02 -26.77 3.07
CA GLU A 161 2.50 -25.53 2.48
C GLU A 161 1.80 -24.31 3.09
N LEU A 162 2.57 -23.23 3.29
CA LEU A 162 2.06 -21.97 3.81
C LEU A 162 1.70 -21.02 2.67
N SER A 163 0.50 -20.46 2.74
CA SER A 163 0.05 -19.37 1.87
C SER A 163 -0.44 -18.18 2.69
N GLU A 164 -0.37 -16.98 2.11
CA GLU A 164 -0.78 -15.75 2.80
C GLU A 164 -2.11 -15.25 2.25
N ALA A 165 -3.15 -15.25 3.10
CA ALA A 165 -4.42 -14.60 2.85
C ALA A 165 -4.39 -13.12 3.28
N LYS A 166 -5.38 -12.37 2.81
CA LYS A 166 -5.57 -10.94 3.10
C LYS A 166 -6.89 -10.72 3.83
N VAL A 167 -7.00 -9.60 4.52
CA VAL A 167 -8.23 -9.17 5.16
C VAL A 167 -8.65 -7.84 4.55
N VAL A 168 -9.85 -7.79 3.97
CA VAL A 168 -10.51 -6.54 3.60
C VAL A 168 -11.10 -5.95 4.88
N THR A 169 -10.72 -4.72 5.18
CA THR A 169 -11.09 -4.05 6.44
C THR A 169 -11.79 -2.73 6.18
N GLY A 170 -12.71 -2.38 7.07
CA GLY A 170 -13.46 -1.13 7.04
C GLY A 170 -13.75 -0.68 8.46
N VAL A 171 -13.50 0.58 8.76
CA VAL A 171 -13.73 1.18 10.07
C VAL A 171 -14.46 2.50 9.94
N ASP A 172 -15.50 2.70 10.74
CA ASP A 172 -16.20 3.98 10.84
C ASP A 172 -15.31 5.05 11.49
N ASP A 173 -15.23 6.21 10.84
CA ASP A 173 -14.31 7.29 11.17
C ASP A 173 -14.61 7.97 12.52
N HIS A 174 -15.88 7.96 12.96
CA HIS A 174 -16.33 8.61 14.18
C HIS A 174 -16.29 7.68 15.39
N SER A 175 -16.90 6.50 15.27
CA SER A 175 -17.06 5.50 16.33
C SER A 175 -15.90 4.51 16.46
N ARG A 176 -15.01 4.41 15.46
CA ARG A 176 -14.01 3.32 15.32
C ARG A 176 -14.61 1.93 15.20
N TYR A 177 -15.91 1.82 14.96
CA TYR A 177 -16.59 0.55 14.78
C TYR A 177 -16.07 -0.15 13.52
N CYS A 178 -15.71 -1.41 13.66
CA CYS A 178 -15.31 -2.23 12.53
C CYS A 178 -16.55 -2.67 11.76
N VAL A 179 -16.72 -2.13 10.55
CA VAL A 179 -17.86 -2.40 9.66
C VAL A 179 -17.53 -3.47 8.62
N ILE A 180 -16.26 -3.72 8.33
CA ILE A 180 -15.82 -4.80 7.44
C ILE A 180 -14.58 -5.48 8.04
N ALA A 181 -14.62 -6.80 8.10
CA ALA A 181 -13.47 -7.65 8.41
C ALA A 181 -13.65 -9.00 7.69
N SER A 182 -13.17 -9.09 6.44
CA SER A 182 -13.40 -10.27 5.61
C SER A 182 -12.08 -10.86 5.12
N VAL A 183 -11.82 -12.12 5.46
CA VAL A 183 -10.67 -12.89 5.00
C VAL A 183 -10.89 -13.32 3.56
N VAL A 184 -9.92 -13.00 2.71
CA VAL A 184 -9.93 -13.31 1.29
C VAL A 184 -8.59 -13.92 0.90
N GLU A 185 -8.60 -14.97 0.09
CA GLU A 185 -7.36 -15.58 -0.41
C GLU A 185 -6.53 -14.58 -1.24
N ARG A 186 -7.22 -13.83 -2.09
CA ARG A 186 -6.64 -12.75 -2.90
C ARG A 186 -7.54 -11.52 -2.84
N ALA A 187 -6.94 -10.36 -2.59
CA ALA A 187 -7.63 -9.08 -2.58
C ALA A 187 -7.92 -8.58 -4.02
N THR A 188 -8.82 -9.29 -4.70
CA THR A 188 -9.35 -8.90 -6.02
C THR A 188 -10.44 -7.84 -5.87
N GLY A 189 -10.68 -7.05 -6.92
CA GLY A 189 -11.76 -6.06 -6.90
C GLY A 189 -13.13 -6.67 -6.60
N ARG A 190 -13.41 -7.89 -7.09
CA ARG A 190 -14.65 -8.61 -6.80
C ARG A 190 -14.77 -8.94 -5.31
N ALA A 191 -13.72 -9.50 -4.71
CA ALA A 191 -13.73 -9.88 -3.29
C ALA A 191 -13.91 -8.66 -2.37
N VAL A 192 -13.22 -7.55 -2.68
CA VAL A 192 -13.37 -6.28 -1.97
C VAL A 192 -14.80 -5.75 -2.09
N CYS A 193 -15.37 -5.75 -3.30
CA CYS A 193 -16.73 -5.27 -3.52
C CYS A 193 -17.79 -6.16 -2.85
N SER A 194 -17.58 -7.48 -2.79
CA SER A 194 -18.46 -8.40 -2.06
C SER A 194 -18.45 -8.13 -0.56
N ALA A 195 -17.27 -7.94 0.05
CA ALA A 195 -17.15 -7.58 1.46
C ALA A 195 -17.79 -6.21 1.74
N PHE A 196 -17.58 -5.24 0.85
CA PHE A 196 -18.20 -3.92 0.95
C PHE A 196 -19.72 -3.98 0.87
N ALA A 197 -20.27 -4.68 -0.13
CA ALA A 197 -21.71 -4.86 -0.28
C ALA A 197 -22.34 -5.52 0.94
N GLY A 198 -21.69 -6.53 1.52
CA GLY A 198 -22.15 -7.17 2.76
C GLY A 198 -22.25 -6.19 3.93
N ALA A 199 -21.29 -5.27 4.08
CA ALA A 199 -21.36 -4.24 5.11
C ALA A 199 -22.43 -3.18 4.84
N LEU A 200 -22.62 -2.77 3.58
CA LEU A 200 -23.72 -1.86 3.23
C LEU A 200 -25.08 -2.48 3.56
N GLN A 201 -25.25 -3.78 3.34
CA GLN A 201 -26.46 -4.51 3.76
C GLN A 201 -26.59 -4.54 5.29
N ALA A 202 -25.51 -4.84 6.00
CA ALA A 202 -25.52 -5.03 7.45
C ALA A 202 -25.71 -3.74 8.25
N PHE A 203 -25.18 -2.61 7.78
CA PHE A 203 -25.11 -1.37 8.56
C PHE A 203 -25.75 -0.15 7.89
N GLY A 204 -26.07 -0.24 6.59
CA GLY A 204 -26.57 0.87 5.79
C GLY A 204 -25.48 1.52 4.93
N VAL A 205 -25.88 2.55 4.18
CA VAL A 205 -25.03 3.26 3.23
C VAL A 205 -24.39 4.48 3.89
N PRO A 206 -23.04 4.57 3.98
CA PRO A 206 -22.37 5.75 4.52
C PRO A 206 -22.37 6.92 3.52
N GLU A 207 -22.21 8.15 4.01
CA GLU A 207 -22.10 9.34 3.14
C GLU A 207 -20.83 9.31 2.28
N GLU A 208 -19.72 8.86 2.88
CA GLU A 208 -18.42 8.84 2.24
C GLU A 208 -17.63 7.55 2.54
N VAL A 209 -16.73 7.19 1.64
CA VAL A 209 -15.73 6.14 1.87
C VAL A 209 -14.35 6.67 1.50
N LEU A 210 -13.36 6.48 2.36
CA LEU A 210 -11.96 6.82 2.14
C LEU A 210 -11.13 5.55 1.93
N THR A 211 -10.50 5.42 0.78
CA THR A 211 -9.54 4.34 0.48
C THR A 211 -8.19 4.90 0.06
N ASP A 212 -7.19 4.02 -0.02
CA ASP A 212 -6.00 4.31 -0.79
C ASP A 212 -6.28 4.31 -2.31
N ASN A 213 -5.25 4.59 -3.11
CA ASN A 213 -5.37 4.57 -4.57
C ASN A 213 -5.09 3.17 -5.16
N GLY A 214 -5.36 2.11 -4.40
CA GLY A 214 -5.23 0.73 -4.85
C GLY A 214 -6.14 0.43 -6.04
N LYS A 215 -5.67 -0.43 -6.95
CA LYS A 215 -6.40 -0.82 -8.17
C LYS A 215 -7.73 -1.53 -7.88
N GLN A 216 -7.90 -2.02 -6.66
CA GLN A 216 -9.13 -2.63 -6.15
C GLN A 216 -10.23 -1.61 -5.90
N PHE A 217 -9.85 -0.38 -5.56
CA PHE A 217 -10.77 0.71 -5.18
C PHE A 217 -10.98 1.70 -6.32
N THR A 218 -9.96 1.98 -7.13
CA THR A 218 -10.04 2.97 -8.22
C THR A 218 -9.08 2.69 -9.38
N ASP A 219 -9.41 3.14 -10.60
CA ASP A 219 -8.56 3.07 -11.80
C ASP A 219 -7.83 4.42 -12.05
N ARG A 220 -7.67 5.25 -11.02
CA ARG A 220 -7.05 6.59 -11.14
C ARG A 220 -5.67 6.59 -11.82
N PHE A 221 -4.92 5.49 -11.72
CA PHE A 221 -3.61 5.32 -12.33
C PHE A 221 -3.59 4.35 -13.53
N GLY A 222 -4.75 3.94 -14.05
CA GLY A 222 -4.88 3.02 -15.18
C GLY A 222 -5.45 3.68 -16.44
N GLN A 223 -6.36 2.99 -17.13
CA GLN A 223 -6.80 3.34 -18.49
C GLN A 223 -8.06 4.23 -18.53
N GLY A 224 -8.58 4.64 -17.36
CA GLY A 224 -9.67 5.62 -17.24
C GLY A 224 -11.06 5.01 -17.23
N GLY A 225 -11.24 3.84 -16.60
CA GLY A 225 -12.55 3.21 -16.41
C GLY A 225 -13.09 3.32 -14.98
N GLU A 226 -14.42 3.38 -14.83
CA GLU A 226 -15.06 3.23 -13.52
C GLU A 226 -14.83 1.79 -12.99
N VAL A 227 -14.15 1.65 -11.85
CA VAL A 227 -13.97 0.34 -11.20
C VAL A 227 -15.28 -0.09 -10.56
N LEU A 228 -15.48 -1.39 -10.38
CA LEU A 228 -16.68 -1.94 -9.72
C LEU A 228 -16.98 -1.27 -8.37
N PHE A 229 -15.94 -0.89 -7.63
CA PHE A 229 -16.05 -0.17 -6.36
C PHE A 229 -16.57 1.26 -6.54
N ASP A 230 -15.99 2.04 -7.47
CA ASP A 230 -16.47 3.37 -7.85
C ASP A 230 -17.94 3.33 -8.29
N ARG A 231 -18.31 2.28 -9.05
CA ARG A 231 -19.69 2.06 -9.50
C ARG A 231 -20.65 1.83 -8.34
N ILE A 232 -20.31 0.95 -7.39
CA ILE A 232 -21.13 0.72 -6.18
C ILE A 232 -21.29 2.02 -5.40
N CYS A 233 -20.21 2.79 -5.23
CA CYS A 233 -20.27 4.06 -4.53
C CYS A 233 -21.23 5.03 -5.24
N ARG A 234 -21.06 5.24 -6.54
CA ARG A 234 -21.92 6.13 -7.33
C ARG A 234 -23.39 5.69 -7.34
N GLU A 235 -23.67 4.40 -7.53
CA GLU A 235 -25.04 3.87 -7.60
C GLU A 235 -25.79 3.96 -6.26
N ASN A 236 -25.07 4.07 -5.13
CA ASN A 236 -25.65 4.23 -3.79
C ASN A 236 -25.44 5.64 -3.20
N GLY A 237 -24.95 6.61 -3.99
CA GLY A 237 -24.77 8.00 -3.53
C GLY A 237 -23.62 8.22 -2.55
N ILE A 238 -22.67 7.29 -2.48
CA ILE A 238 -21.50 7.35 -1.59
C ILE A 238 -20.40 8.20 -2.27
N ALA A 239 -19.90 9.22 -1.60
CA ALA A 239 -18.75 9.97 -2.08
C ALA A 239 -17.44 9.20 -1.83
N HIS A 240 -16.87 8.64 -2.88
CA HIS A 240 -15.58 7.95 -2.80
C HIS A 240 -14.42 8.96 -2.75
N ARG A 241 -13.69 8.99 -1.64
CA ARG A 241 -12.51 9.81 -1.42
C ARG A 241 -11.24 8.97 -1.44
N LEU A 242 -10.20 9.52 -2.06
CA LEU A 242 -8.91 8.86 -2.16
C LEU A 242 -7.87 9.59 -1.32
N THR A 243 -6.97 8.84 -0.68
CA THR A 243 -5.81 9.45 -0.03
C THR A 243 -4.96 10.23 -1.03
N GLN A 244 -4.34 11.32 -0.57
CA GLN A 244 -3.33 11.99 -1.38
C GLN A 244 -2.12 11.05 -1.56
N PRO A 245 -1.53 10.98 -2.78
CA PRO A 245 -0.31 10.21 -2.99
C PRO A 245 0.78 10.63 -2.00
N ALA A 246 1.45 9.65 -1.39
CA ALA A 246 2.49 9.86 -0.37
C ALA A 246 2.04 10.62 0.90
N SER A 247 0.75 10.57 1.26
CA SER A 247 0.22 11.13 2.51
C SER A 247 -0.22 10.05 3.51
N PRO A 248 0.73 9.40 4.22
CA PRO A 248 0.44 8.30 5.16
C PRO A 248 -0.39 8.71 6.39
N THR A 249 -0.72 9.99 6.56
CA THR A 249 -1.48 10.47 7.73
C THR A 249 -3.00 10.40 7.54
N THR A 250 -3.48 10.19 6.31
CA THR A 250 -4.91 10.26 5.98
C THR A 250 -5.68 9.01 6.43
N THR A 251 -5.08 7.83 6.35
CA THR A 251 -5.64 6.50 6.72
C THR A 251 -5.24 6.03 8.12
N GLY A 252 -4.77 6.94 8.98
CA GLY A 252 -4.19 6.58 10.26
C GLY A 252 -5.12 5.80 11.21
N LYS A 253 -6.45 5.85 11.03
CA LYS A 253 -7.41 5.10 11.87
C LYS A 253 -7.48 3.63 11.47
N VAL A 254 -7.64 3.34 10.18
CA VAL A 254 -7.63 1.96 9.68
C VAL A 254 -6.25 1.31 9.87
N GLU A 255 -5.16 2.06 9.67
CA GLU A 255 -3.81 1.57 9.99
C GLU A 255 -3.63 1.28 11.50
N ARG A 256 -4.19 2.14 12.38
CA ARG A 256 -4.15 1.89 13.82
C ARG A 256 -4.98 0.67 14.21
N PHE A 257 -6.08 0.43 13.52
CA PHE A 257 -6.89 -0.77 13.63
C PHE A 257 -6.09 -2.01 13.20
N HIS A 258 -5.40 -2.00 12.06
CA HIS A 258 -4.52 -3.09 11.63
C HIS A 258 -3.41 -3.40 12.64
N GLN A 259 -2.78 -2.37 13.21
CA GLN A 259 -1.79 -2.57 14.26
C GLN A 259 -2.37 -3.20 15.54
N THR A 260 -3.68 -3.05 15.75
CA THR A 260 -4.39 -3.65 16.88
C THR A 260 -4.76 -5.08 16.56
N LEU A 261 -5.33 -5.34 15.38
CA LEU A 261 -5.59 -6.66 14.84
C LEU A 261 -4.34 -7.55 14.86
N ARG A 262 -3.21 -7.04 14.37
CA ARG A 262 -1.95 -7.79 14.39
C ARG A 262 -1.53 -8.17 15.81
N ARG A 263 -1.46 -7.17 16.71
CA ARG A 263 -0.96 -7.39 18.07
C ARG A 263 -1.87 -8.22 18.97
N GLU A 264 -3.17 -8.19 18.74
CA GLU A 264 -4.18 -8.83 19.59
C GLU A 264 -4.71 -10.15 19.00
N LEU A 265 -4.48 -10.42 17.72
CA LEU A 265 -4.88 -11.68 17.06
C LEU A 265 -3.72 -12.31 16.27
N LEU A 266 -3.21 -11.63 15.23
CA LEU A 266 -2.34 -12.26 14.23
C LEU A 266 -0.94 -12.64 14.72
N ASP A 267 -0.37 -11.86 15.65
CA ASP A 267 0.97 -12.10 16.19
C ASP A 267 0.98 -13.31 17.16
N ASP A 268 -0.17 -13.63 17.74
CA ASP A 268 -0.32 -14.66 18.77
C ASP A 268 -0.95 -15.96 18.19
N CYS A 269 -1.60 -15.91 17.02
CA CYS A 269 -2.14 -17.08 16.33
C CYS A 269 -1.13 -17.70 15.35
N GLY A 270 -1.08 -19.04 15.29
CA GLY A 270 -0.33 -19.77 14.26
C GLY A 270 -1.01 -19.70 12.88
N ALA A 271 -0.53 -20.51 11.94
CA ALA A 271 -1.20 -20.67 10.65
C ALA A 271 -2.58 -21.33 10.83
N PHE A 272 -3.58 -20.86 10.07
CA PHE A 272 -4.93 -21.40 10.09
C PHE A 272 -5.10 -22.51 9.05
N GLU A 273 -5.91 -23.51 9.36
CA GLU A 273 -6.16 -24.65 8.48
C GLU A 273 -7.05 -24.30 7.26
N SER A 274 -7.76 -23.17 7.31
CA SER A 274 -8.61 -22.70 6.22
C SER A 274 -8.98 -21.22 6.36
N ILE A 275 -9.48 -20.64 5.26
CA ILE A 275 -10.10 -19.30 5.26
C ILE A 275 -11.27 -19.23 6.25
N GLY A 276 -12.08 -20.30 6.36
CA GLY A 276 -13.20 -20.36 7.29
C GLY A 276 -12.76 -20.30 8.75
N ALA A 277 -11.70 -21.02 9.11
CA ALA A 277 -11.13 -20.97 10.45
C ALA A 277 -10.55 -19.59 10.78
N ALA A 278 -9.82 -18.99 9.82
CA ALA A 278 -9.30 -17.63 9.96
C ALA A 278 -10.43 -16.59 10.10
N GLN A 279 -11.50 -16.71 9.32
CA GLN A 279 -12.66 -15.82 9.39
C GLN A 279 -13.36 -15.94 10.74
N ALA A 280 -13.59 -17.16 11.25
CA ALA A 280 -14.22 -17.35 12.57
C ALA A 280 -13.39 -16.74 13.72
N ALA A 281 -12.07 -16.89 13.68
CA ALA A 281 -11.18 -16.26 14.65
C ALA A 281 -11.21 -14.72 14.56
N LEU A 282 -11.25 -14.20 13.34
CA LEU A 282 -11.39 -12.76 13.07
C LEU A 282 -12.73 -12.23 13.57
N ASP A 283 -13.83 -12.94 13.32
CA ASP A 283 -15.18 -12.55 13.74
C ASP A 283 -15.29 -12.48 15.27
N ALA A 284 -14.78 -13.49 15.98
CA ALA A 284 -14.74 -13.50 17.44
C ALA A 284 -13.93 -12.32 18.01
N TRP A 285 -12.80 -12.00 17.36
CA TRP A 285 -11.99 -10.84 17.74
C TRP A 285 -12.68 -9.51 17.44
N VAL A 286 -13.38 -9.39 16.30
CA VAL A 286 -14.15 -8.19 15.94
C VAL A 286 -15.30 -7.94 16.92
N GLU A 287 -15.99 -9.00 17.35
CA GLU A 287 -17.04 -8.90 18.37
C GLU A 287 -16.48 -8.33 19.68
N GLU A 288 -15.34 -8.85 20.15
CA GLU A 288 -14.67 -8.29 21.34
C GLU A 288 -14.26 -6.83 21.12
N TYR A 289 -13.64 -6.55 19.96
CA TYR A 289 -13.15 -5.22 19.59
C TYR A 289 -14.28 -4.17 19.56
N ASN A 290 -15.43 -4.51 18.97
CA ASN A 290 -16.57 -3.61 18.82
C ASN A 290 -17.36 -3.46 20.12
N SER A 291 -17.64 -4.57 20.82
CA SER A 291 -18.64 -4.59 21.88
C SER A 291 -18.08 -4.29 23.27
N SER A 292 -16.91 -4.85 23.60
CA SER A 292 -16.42 -4.86 25.00
C SER A 292 -15.05 -4.22 25.20
N ARG A 293 -14.23 -4.10 24.16
CA ARG A 293 -12.86 -3.57 24.25
C ARG A 293 -12.85 -2.04 24.45
N PRO A 294 -12.37 -1.53 25.60
CA PRO A 294 -12.33 -0.08 25.83
C PRO A 294 -11.34 0.64 24.90
N HIS A 295 -11.79 1.73 24.29
CA HIS A 295 -11.02 2.46 23.28
C HIS A 295 -10.53 3.82 23.80
N GLN A 296 -9.21 3.97 23.97
CA GLN A 296 -8.61 5.21 24.53
C GLN A 296 -8.89 6.48 23.72
N ALA A 297 -9.15 6.36 22.41
CA ALA A 297 -9.48 7.51 21.59
C ALA A 297 -10.94 7.95 21.72
N LEU A 298 -11.79 7.12 22.34
CA LEU A 298 -13.22 7.33 22.59
C LEU A 298 -13.47 7.46 24.10
N ASP A 299 -12.49 8.00 24.84
CA ASP A 299 -12.58 8.16 26.29
C ASP A 299 -12.96 6.89 27.08
N MET A 300 -12.53 5.74 26.55
CA MET A 300 -12.72 4.39 27.08
C MET A 300 -14.06 3.72 26.74
N ASP A 301 -14.95 4.38 26.02
CA ASP A 301 -16.13 3.72 25.43
C ASP A 301 -15.70 2.62 24.43
N SER A 302 -16.55 1.61 24.25
CA SER A 302 -16.39 0.66 23.16
C SER A 302 -16.85 1.29 21.84
N PRO A 303 -16.38 0.79 20.68
CA PRO A 303 -16.90 1.26 19.40
C PRO A 303 -18.42 1.15 19.27
N ALA A 304 -19.03 0.09 19.80
CA ALA A 304 -20.48 -0.11 19.78
C ALA A 304 -21.23 0.93 20.62
N ASP A 305 -20.66 1.43 21.72
CA ASP A 305 -21.25 2.50 22.54
C ASP A 305 -21.40 3.84 21.75
N ARG A 306 -20.75 3.97 20.59
CA ARG A 306 -20.71 5.17 19.73
C ARG A 306 -21.23 4.94 18.31
N PHE A 307 -21.68 3.74 17.97
CA PHE A 307 -22.12 3.38 16.63
C PHE A 307 -23.58 2.97 16.65
N THR A 308 -24.35 3.45 15.68
CA THR A 308 -25.74 3.03 15.49
C THR A 308 -25.93 2.75 14.01
N PRO A 309 -26.23 1.50 13.62
CA PRO A 309 -26.52 1.20 12.23
C PRO A 309 -27.83 1.85 11.80
N VAL A 310 -28.00 2.05 10.49
CA VAL A 310 -29.29 2.47 9.94
C VAL A 310 -30.33 1.38 10.22
N PRO A 311 -31.52 1.71 10.76
CA PRO A 311 -32.57 0.73 11.03
C PRO A 311 -32.89 -0.12 9.79
N GLU A 312 -33.20 -1.41 10.01
CA GLU A 312 -33.51 -2.35 8.90
C GLU A 312 -34.63 -1.84 7.99
N GLN A 313 -35.68 -1.25 8.58
CA GLN A 313 -36.80 -0.70 7.83
C GLN A 313 -36.38 0.42 6.86
N GLU A 314 -35.36 1.21 7.21
CA GLU A 314 -34.86 2.30 6.36
C GLU A 314 -33.88 1.79 5.28
N ARG A 315 -33.17 0.68 5.55
CA ARG A 315 -32.26 0.03 4.60
C ARG A 315 -33.00 -0.58 3.41
N ASP A 316 -34.18 -1.17 3.65
CA ASP A 316 -34.98 -1.82 2.61
C ASP A 316 -35.68 -0.82 1.67
N VAL A 317 -35.97 0.40 2.15
CA VAL A 317 -36.72 1.42 1.39
C VAL A 317 -35.93 1.99 0.21
N LEU A 318 -34.61 2.16 0.36
CA LEU A 318 -33.76 2.73 -0.70
C LEU A 318 -33.24 1.68 -1.68
N GLY A 319 -33.29 0.39 -1.33
CA GLY A 319 -32.86 -0.74 -2.14
C GLY A 319 -31.38 -0.67 -2.53
N LEU A 320 -30.51 -1.40 -1.82
CA LEU A 320 -29.08 -1.40 -2.12
C LEU A 320 -28.80 -1.80 -3.58
N ARG A 321 -28.12 -0.93 -4.32
CA ARG A 321 -27.74 -1.19 -5.71
C ARG A 321 -26.38 -1.85 -5.77
N VAL A 322 -26.38 -3.18 -5.92
CA VAL A 322 -25.17 -3.97 -6.14
C VAL A 322 -25.18 -4.48 -7.58
N PRO A 323 -24.12 -4.28 -8.38
CA PRO A 323 -24.04 -4.79 -9.74
C PRO A 323 -24.30 -6.30 -9.79
N GLY A 324 -25.13 -6.77 -10.73
CA GLY A 324 -25.57 -8.18 -10.83
C GLY A 324 -24.43 -9.21 -10.94
N VAL A 325 -23.25 -8.77 -11.36
CA VAL A 325 -22.02 -9.58 -11.33
C VAL A 325 -21.67 -10.05 -9.91
N LEU A 326 -21.94 -9.25 -8.87
CA LEU A 326 -21.75 -9.58 -7.46
C LEU A 326 -22.97 -10.28 -6.82
N ALA A 327 -24.16 -10.09 -7.38
CA ALA A 327 -25.41 -10.73 -6.91
C ALA A 327 -25.43 -12.25 -7.13
N LEU A 328 -24.52 -12.80 -7.95
CA LEU A 328 -24.22 -14.23 -8.02
C LEU A 328 -23.35 -14.65 -6.82
N VAL A 329 -23.92 -14.59 -5.64
CA VAL A 329 -23.57 -15.42 -4.48
C VAL A 329 -24.88 -15.84 -3.82
N PRO A 330 -25.46 -17.00 -4.16
CA PRO A 330 -26.48 -17.58 -3.33
C PRO A 330 -25.81 -18.07 -2.04
N GLN A 331 -26.22 -17.52 -0.90
CA GLN A 331 -26.30 -18.37 0.28
C GLN A 331 -27.27 -19.51 -0.07
N GLN A 332 -26.76 -20.73 -0.24
CA GLN A 332 -27.60 -21.93 -0.28
C GLN A 332 -27.12 -22.89 0.80
N ARG A 333 -27.80 -22.83 1.94
CA ARG A 333 -28.17 -24.05 2.65
C ARG A 333 -29.33 -24.72 1.89
N THR A 334 -29.36 -26.04 2.04
CA THR A 334 -30.38 -27.05 1.65
C THR A 334 -30.40 -27.61 0.21
N ALA A 335 -29.91 -28.85 0.14
CA ALA A 335 -30.28 -30.02 -0.67
C ALA A 335 -30.23 -29.97 -2.22
N PRO A 336 -29.74 -31.06 -2.88
CA PRO A 336 -29.56 -31.11 -4.33
C PRO A 336 -30.86 -31.47 -5.07
N PRO A 337 -31.14 -30.86 -6.25
CA PRO A 337 -32.10 -31.44 -7.18
C PRO A 337 -31.39 -32.32 -8.22
N ALA A 338 -32.13 -33.37 -8.61
CA ALA A 338 -31.73 -34.44 -9.51
C ALA A 338 -31.49 -34.00 -10.96
N VAL A 339 -30.68 -34.79 -11.65
CA VAL A 339 -30.35 -34.71 -13.08
C VAL A 339 -31.57 -35.14 -13.92
N PRO A 340 -31.92 -34.42 -15.01
CA PRO A 340 -32.70 -34.99 -16.10
C PRO A 340 -31.81 -35.42 -17.28
N ASP A 341 -32.13 -36.59 -17.81
CA ASP A 341 -31.60 -37.26 -19.00
C ASP A 341 -31.90 -36.46 -20.31
N PRO A 342 -31.11 -36.61 -21.40
CA PRO A 342 -31.27 -35.85 -22.62
C PRO A 342 -32.13 -36.59 -23.64
N ALA A 343 -33.26 -36.02 -24.05
CA ALA A 343 -33.99 -36.45 -25.23
C ALA A 343 -34.70 -35.28 -25.94
N GLU A 344 -34.66 -35.38 -27.27
CA GLU A 344 -35.48 -34.69 -28.28
C GLU A 344 -35.09 -33.26 -28.72
N VAL A 345 -34.22 -33.27 -29.73
CA VAL A 345 -34.10 -32.26 -30.80
C VAL A 345 -35.26 -32.44 -31.78
N ALA A 346 -35.97 -31.36 -32.12
CA ALA A 346 -36.84 -31.29 -33.31
C ALA A 346 -36.51 -30.04 -34.15
N PRO A 347 -36.63 -30.09 -35.49
CA PRO A 347 -36.02 -29.11 -36.40
C PRO A 347 -36.99 -28.01 -36.86
N VAL A 348 -36.46 -26.84 -37.23
CA VAL A 348 -37.20 -25.72 -37.84
C VAL A 348 -36.82 -25.59 -39.33
N PRO A 349 -37.75 -25.30 -40.27
CA PRO A 349 -37.53 -25.48 -41.71
C PRO A 349 -36.74 -24.36 -42.38
N VAL A 350 -36.02 -24.72 -43.44
CA VAL A 350 -35.23 -23.85 -44.33
C VAL A 350 -36.09 -23.31 -45.47
N GLY A 351 -36.11 -21.99 -45.66
CA GLY A 351 -36.65 -21.30 -46.84
C GLY A 351 -35.61 -21.17 -47.98
N PRO A 352 -36.05 -20.98 -49.25
CA PRO A 352 -35.23 -21.18 -50.44
C PRO A 352 -34.22 -20.05 -50.71
N PRO A 353 -33.17 -20.30 -51.51
CA PRO A 353 -32.02 -19.42 -51.62
C PRO A 353 -32.26 -18.26 -52.59
N LYS A 354 -31.79 -17.07 -52.22
CA LYS A 354 -31.62 -15.93 -53.12
C LYS A 354 -30.18 -15.93 -53.62
N VAL A 355 -30.03 -15.91 -54.94
CA VAL A 355 -28.78 -15.86 -55.71
C VAL A 355 -27.96 -14.62 -55.36
N VAL A 356 -26.65 -14.80 -55.12
CA VAL A 356 -25.65 -13.73 -54.92
C VAL A 356 -24.41 -14.12 -55.76
N PRO A 357 -23.73 -13.17 -56.44
CA PRO A 357 -22.82 -13.48 -57.53
C PRO A 357 -21.48 -14.08 -57.07
N ALA A 358 -20.81 -14.73 -58.03
CA ALA A 358 -19.60 -15.52 -57.89
C ALA A 358 -18.52 -14.90 -56.97
N VAL A 359 -18.22 -15.61 -55.88
CA VAL A 359 -17.12 -15.31 -54.96
C VAL A 359 -15.91 -16.15 -55.37
N VAL A 360 -14.77 -15.49 -55.53
CA VAL A 360 -13.46 -16.12 -55.75
C VAL A 360 -13.22 -17.16 -54.64
N PRO A 361 -12.87 -18.43 -54.96
CA PRO A 361 -12.74 -19.47 -53.96
C PRO A 361 -11.61 -19.13 -52.97
N VAL A 362 -11.93 -19.18 -51.67
CA VAL A 362 -10.95 -19.07 -50.59
C VAL A 362 -10.15 -20.37 -50.54
N GLU A 363 -8.82 -20.30 -50.68
CA GLU A 363 -7.98 -21.49 -50.52
C GLU A 363 -8.10 -22.06 -49.09
N PRO A 364 -8.18 -23.39 -48.91
CA PRO A 364 -8.29 -24.00 -47.60
C PRO A 364 -7.13 -23.59 -46.68
N GLY A 365 -7.42 -22.83 -45.63
CA GLY A 365 -6.43 -22.36 -44.65
C GLY A 365 -5.82 -20.98 -44.95
N GLY A 366 -6.22 -20.32 -46.03
CA GLY A 366 -5.86 -18.94 -46.33
C GLY A 366 -6.52 -17.93 -45.38
N PRO A 367 -6.00 -16.69 -45.32
CA PRO A 367 -6.57 -15.64 -44.49
C PRO A 367 -7.98 -15.27 -44.97
N VAL A 368 -8.88 -14.97 -44.03
CA VAL A 368 -10.29 -14.64 -44.28
C VAL A 368 -10.60 -13.24 -43.80
N GLU A 369 -11.30 -12.47 -44.62
CA GLU A 369 -11.80 -11.14 -44.29
C GLU A 369 -13.33 -11.11 -44.21
N PHE A 370 -13.90 -10.51 -43.16
CA PHE A 370 -15.35 -10.38 -43.01
C PHE A 370 -15.74 -9.18 -42.15
N GLU A 371 -16.98 -8.71 -42.28
CA GLU A 371 -17.45 -7.51 -41.56
C GLU A 371 -18.49 -7.82 -40.47
N ARG A 372 -18.48 -7.00 -39.41
CA ARG A 372 -19.48 -7.02 -38.34
C ARG A 372 -19.78 -5.61 -37.86
N VAL A 373 -21.06 -5.34 -37.61
CA VAL A 373 -21.53 -4.09 -37.00
C VAL A 373 -21.41 -4.19 -35.48
N VAL A 374 -20.81 -3.18 -34.84
CA VAL A 374 -20.66 -3.15 -33.37
C VAL A 374 -22.05 -2.99 -32.71
N PRO A 375 -22.47 -3.93 -31.85
CA PRO A 375 -23.75 -3.83 -31.15
C PRO A 375 -23.73 -2.71 -30.12
N ALA A 376 -24.91 -2.30 -29.62
CA ALA A 376 -25.04 -1.28 -28.56
C ALA A 376 -24.22 -1.60 -27.30
N SER A 377 -23.99 -2.88 -27.02
CA SER A 377 -23.14 -3.33 -25.93
C SER A 377 -21.66 -3.05 -26.14
N GLY A 378 -21.20 -2.78 -27.36
CA GLY A 378 -19.78 -2.64 -27.69
C GLY A 378 -19.00 -3.97 -27.72
N ASN A 379 -19.66 -5.12 -27.57
CA ASN A 379 -19.03 -6.44 -27.55
C ASN A 379 -19.38 -7.26 -28.79
N LEU A 380 -18.39 -7.58 -29.62
CA LEU A 380 -18.53 -8.42 -30.81
C LEU A 380 -18.14 -9.87 -30.51
N GLN A 381 -18.84 -10.85 -31.07
CA GLN A 381 -18.45 -12.26 -30.97
C GLN A 381 -18.09 -12.82 -32.35
N VAL A 382 -16.93 -13.47 -32.44
CA VAL A 382 -16.45 -14.17 -33.64
C VAL A 382 -15.91 -15.53 -33.24
N ALA A 383 -16.44 -16.60 -33.84
CA ALA A 383 -16.01 -17.98 -33.60
C ALA A 383 -15.90 -18.32 -32.09
N GLY A 384 -16.90 -17.92 -31.30
CA GLY A 384 -16.93 -18.14 -29.85
C GLY A 384 -16.11 -17.15 -29.00
N LYS A 385 -15.28 -16.30 -29.61
CA LYS A 385 -14.43 -15.32 -28.89
C LYS A 385 -15.05 -13.92 -28.88
N GLN A 386 -14.90 -13.22 -27.75
CA GLN A 386 -15.41 -11.87 -27.55
C GLN A 386 -14.36 -10.79 -27.84
N PHE A 387 -14.78 -9.74 -28.54
CA PHE A 387 -14.00 -8.61 -28.99
C PHE A 387 -14.68 -7.32 -28.54
N TRP A 388 -14.19 -6.77 -27.43
CA TRP A 388 -14.67 -5.49 -26.92
C TRP A 388 -14.11 -4.31 -27.74
N LEU A 389 -15.01 -3.47 -28.25
CA LEU A 389 -14.75 -2.21 -28.97
C LEU A 389 -15.42 -0.99 -28.32
N GLY A 390 -16.26 -1.22 -27.31
CA GLY A 390 -16.90 -0.18 -26.50
C GLY A 390 -18.19 0.38 -27.12
N PRO A 391 -19.15 0.86 -26.29
CA PRO A 391 -20.45 1.37 -26.76
C PRO A 391 -20.34 2.61 -27.64
N ALA A 392 -19.29 3.43 -27.47
CA ALA A 392 -19.04 4.62 -28.28
C ALA A 392 -18.82 4.33 -29.78
N ARG A 393 -18.58 3.07 -30.13
CA ARG A 393 -18.41 2.61 -31.52
C ARG A 393 -19.62 1.83 -32.01
N SER A 394 -20.73 1.83 -31.27
CA SER A 394 -21.97 1.16 -31.66
C SER A 394 -22.45 1.67 -33.02
N GLY A 395 -22.91 0.74 -33.86
CA GLY A 395 -23.37 1.03 -35.22
C GLY A 395 -22.26 1.15 -36.26
N LEU A 396 -20.98 1.20 -35.86
CA LEU A 396 -19.87 1.19 -36.82
C LEU A 396 -19.61 -0.21 -37.37
N THR A 397 -19.31 -0.31 -38.66
CA THR A 397 -18.88 -1.55 -39.31
C THR A 397 -17.38 -1.76 -39.10
N VAL A 398 -17.02 -2.93 -38.60
CA VAL A 398 -15.65 -3.37 -38.34
C VAL A 398 -15.32 -4.51 -39.27
N THR A 399 -14.22 -4.37 -40.01
CA THR A 399 -13.65 -5.41 -40.87
C THR A 399 -12.65 -6.24 -40.07
N PHE A 400 -12.79 -7.55 -40.09
CA PHE A 400 -11.87 -8.52 -39.50
C PHE A 400 -11.03 -9.11 -40.61
N TRP A 401 -9.71 -9.04 -40.52
CA TRP A 401 -8.77 -9.82 -41.32
C TRP A 401 -8.19 -10.90 -40.39
N ALA A 402 -8.29 -12.18 -40.72
CA ALA A 402 -7.91 -13.27 -39.82
C ALA A 402 -7.16 -14.39 -40.56
N ASP A 403 -6.02 -14.82 -40.02
CA ASP A 403 -5.36 -16.07 -40.38
C ASP A 403 -5.27 -17.01 -39.16
N THR A 404 -4.50 -18.09 -39.26
CA THR A 404 -4.30 -19.05 -38.15
C THR A 404 -3.43 -18.50 -37.02
N SER A 405 -2.75 -17.37 -37.24
CA SER A 405 -1.79 -16.76 -36.32
C SER A 405 -2.31 -15.47 -35.67
N VAL A 406 -3.05 -14.64 -36.40
CA VAL A 406 -3.42 -13.26 -36.04
C VAL A 406 -4.80 -12.88 -36.58
N ILE A 407 -5.51 -12.03 -35.82
CA ILE A 407 -6.75 -11.36 -36.23
C ILE A 407 -6.53 -9.85 -36.12
N HIS A 408 -6.69 -9.11 -37.21
CA HIS A 408 -6.74 -7.66 -37.27
C HIS A 408 -8.19 -7.16 -37.36
N LEU A 409 -8.52 -6.12 -36.60
CA LEU A 409 -9.78 -5.41 -36.67
C LEU A 409 -9.53 -4.03 -37.25
N LEU A 410 -10.29 -3.65 -38.26
CA LEU A 410 -10.19 -2.40 -38.99
C LEU A 410 -11.56 -1.68 -39.00
N ILE A 411 -11.58 -0.35 -38.93
CA ILE A 411 -12.76 0.47 -39.29
C ILE A 411 -12.31 1.43 -40.38
N ALA A 412 -13.06 1.52 -41.48
CA ALA A 412 -12.73 2.36 -42.63
C ALA A 412 -11.27 2.16 -43.13
N GLY A 413 -10.79 0.91 -43.13
CA GLY A 413 -9.42 0.56 -43.54
C GLY A 413 -8.33 0.86 -42.49
N ALA A 414 -8.64 1.55 -41.39
CA ALA A 414 -7.71 1.83 -40.32
C ALA A 414 -7.72 0.74 -39.24
N ARG A 415 -6.56 0.14 -38.96
CA ARG A 415 -6.41 -0.93 -37.95
C ARG A 415 -6.60 -0.39 -36.53
N ILE A 416 -7.54 -0.97 -35.80
CA ILE A 416 -7.86 -0.61 -34.40
C ILE A 416 -7.23 -1.59 -33.43
N LYS A 417 -7.20 -2.88 -33.77
CA LYS A 417 -6.78 -3.93 -32.85
C LYS A 417 -6.15 -5.09 -33.59
N THR A 418 -5.10 -5.66 -33.01
CA THR A 418 -4.51 -6.93 -33.43
C THR A 418 -4.53 -7.87 -32.25
N VAL A 419 -4.99 -9.10 -32.44
CA VAL A 419 -4.97 -10.15 -31.42
C VAL A 419 -4.43 -11.45 -32.00
N ARG A 420 -3.90 -12.32 -31.14
CA ARG A 420 -3.49 -13.67 -31.53
C ARG A 420 -4.71 -14.47 -31.99
N SER A 421 -4.61 -15.08 -33.16
CA SER A 421 -5.59 -16.05 -33.63
C SER A 421 -5.35 -17.40 -32.96
N HIS A 422 -6.44 -18.07 -32.61
CA HIS A 422 -6.42 -19.50 -32.30
C HIS A 422 -7.43 -20.23 -33.19
N LEU A 423 -7.72 -19.64 -34.36
CA LEU A 423 -8.65 -20.21 -35.32
C LEU A 423 -7.92 -21.32 -36.06
N SER A 424 -8.52 -22.51 -36.06
CA SER A 424 -8.07 -23.61 -36.90
C SER A 424 -8.39 -23.32 -38.37
N VAL A 425 -7.79 -24.09 -39.28
CA VAL A 425 -8.15 -24.08 -40.71
C VAL A 425 -9.66 -24.32 -40.90
N ALA A 426 -10.26 -25.18 -40.07
CA ALA A 426 -11.71 -25.42 -40.08
C ALA A 426 -12.53 -24.20 -39.60
N ASP A 427 -12.02 -23.43 -38.64
CA ASP A 427 -12.68 -22.19 -38.19
C ASP A 427 -12.64 -21.10 -39.27
N LEU A 428 -11.51 -20.95 -39.95
CA LEU A 428 -11.38 -20.05 -41.09
C LEU A 428 -12.32 -20.48 -42.24
N GLY A 429 -12.41 -21.77 -42.53
CA GLY A 429 -13.37 -22.32 -43.49
C GLY A 429 -14.83 -22.02 -43.11
N ARG A 430 -15.19 -22.14 -41.82
CA ARG A 430 -16.52 -21.77 -41.32
C ARG A 430 -16.81 -20.27 -41.40
N LEU A 431 -15.81 -19.42 -41.18
CA LEU A 431 -15.94 -17.97 -41.31
C LEU A 431 -16.12 -17.57 -42.77
N ALA A 432 -15.38 -18.17 -43.69
CA ALA A 432 -15.56 -17.99 -45.13
C ALA A 432 -16.98 -18.41 -45.55
N GLY A 433 -17.46 -19.58 -45.11
CA GLY A 433 -18.81 -20.06 -45.39
C GLY A 433 -19.95 -19.21 -44.80
N ARG A 434 -19.66 -18.31 -43.84
CA ARG A 434 -20.63 -17.40 -43.20
C ARG A 434 -20.49 -15.94 -43.66
N GLY A 435 -20.07 -15.76 -44.91
CA GLY A 435 -19.95 -14.44 -45.56
C GLY A 435 -18.57 -13.79 -45.43
N GLY A 436 -17.54 -14.57 -45.09
CA GLY A 436 -16.14 -14.14 -45.21
C GLY A 436 -15.58 -14.39 -46.60
N ARG A 437 -14.73 -13.49 -47.07
CA ARG A 437 -14.04 -13.60 -48.37
C ARG A 437 -12.56 -13.89 -48.17
N ALA A 438 -11.88 -14.36 -49.22
CA ALA A 438 -10.42 -14.48 -49.21
C ALA A 438 -9.82 -13.11 -48.90
N ALA A 439 -8.99 -13.04 -47.85
CA ALA A 439 -8.33 -11.81 -47.49
C ALA A 439 -7.11 -11.59 -48.39
N GLY A 440 -6.82 -10.33 -48.73
CA GLY A 440 -5.56 -9.97 -49.39
C GLY A 440 -4.33 -10.17 -48.49
N ALA A 441 -3.15 -9.81 -49.00
CA ALA A 441 -1.92 -9.81 -48.23
C ALA A 441 -2.11 -9.12 -46.87
N ALA A 442 -1.41 -9.62 -45.84
CA ALA A 442 -1.49 -9.03 -44.50
C ALA A 442 -1.24 -7.52 -44.59
N PRO A 443 -1.99 -6.68 -43.85
CA PRO A 443 -1.92 -5.22 -43.99
C PRO A 443 -0.60 -4.57 -43.51
N LEU A 444 0.50 -5.35 -43.37
CA LEU A 444 1.86 -4.89 -43.10
C LEU A 444 2.89 -5.73 -43.87
N PRO A 445 3.94 -5.12 -44.47
CA PRO A 445 5.11 -5.86 -44.94
C PRO A 445 6.00 -6.29 -43.77
N ALA A 446 6.65 -7.44 -43.93
CA ALA A 446 7.68 -7.95 -43.03
C ALA A 446 9.04 -7.40 -43.44
N ASP A 447 9.66 -6.55 -42.61
CA ASP A 447 11.10 -6.28 -42.67
C ASP A 447 11.65 -6.14 -41.24
N ASP A 448 12.60 -7.02 -40.93
CA ASP A 448 13.47 -6.94 -39.74
C ASP A 448 14.47 -5.79 -39.97
N GLY A 449 14.22 -4.64 -39.34
CA GLY A 449 15.07 -3.45 -39.42
C GLY A 449 14.30 -2.13 -39.57
N ALA A 450 12.99 -2.18 -39.81
CA ALA A 450 12.16 -0.98 -39.88
C ALA A 450 12.00 -0.32 -38.50
N ALA A 451 12.32 0.96 -38.39
CA ALA A 451 12.08 1.72 -37.17
C ALA A 451 10.59 1.92 -36.93
N PHE A 452 10.20 1.89 -35.66
CA PHE A 452 8.81 2.07 -35.25
C PHE A 452 8.64 3.29 -34.37
N GLU A 453 7.42 3.78 -34.26
CA GLU A 453 7.07 4.85 -33.35
C GLU A 453 5.91 4.47 -32.43
N VAL A 454 5.92 5.10 -31.26
CA VAL A 454 4.80 5.01 -30.33
C VAL A 454 4.70 6.27 -29.50
N ASP A 455 3.47 6.69 -29.17
CA ASP A 455 3.26 7.79 -28.22
C ASP A 455 3.10 7.26 -26.79
N ARG A 456 3.71 7.96 -25.85
CA ARG A 456 3.58 7.69 -24.42
C ARG A 456 3.41 8.99 -23.67
N VAL A 457 2.64 8.94 -22.58
CA VAL A 457 2.62 10.02 -21.60
C VAL A 457 3.72 9.74 -20.60
N VAL A 458 4.63 10.70 -20.41
CA VAL A 458 5.70 10.62 -19.42
C VAL A 458 5.08 10.82 -18.04
N ASN A 459 5.38 9.96 -17.07
CA ASN A 459 4.89 10.13 -15.71
C ASN A 459 5.61 11.31 -15.00
N ASN A 460 5.12 11.73 -13.83
CA ASN A 460 5.70 12.87 -13.11
C ASN A 460 7.16 12.68 -12.67
N SER A 461 7.68 11.45 -12.69
CA SER A 461 9.10 11.14 -12.44
C SER A 461 9.95 11.09 -13.73
N GLY A 462 9.39 11.42 -14.89
CA GLY A 462 10.12 11.44 -16.15
C GLY A 462 10.26 10.08 -16.85
N LEU A 463 9.57 9.04 -16.37
CA LEU A 463 9.63 7.67 -16.90
C LEU A 463 8.47 7.41 -17.87
N VAL A 464 8.72 6.54 -18.85
CA VAL A 464 7.71 5.96 -19.74
C VAL A 464 7.73 4.44 -19.66
N GLY A 465 6.54 3.82 -19.75
CA GLY A 465 6.40 2.38 -19.87
C GLY A 465 6.56 1.90 -21.32
N LEU A 466 7.55 1.05 -21.58
CA LEU A 466 7.77 0.39 -22.86
C LEU A 466 8.07 -1.10 -22.65
N GLY A 467 7.25 -1.98 -23.24
CA GLY A 467 7.51 -3.43 -23.25
C GLY A 467 7.57 -4.08 -21.87
N GLY A 468 6.87 -3.52 -20.86
CA GLY A 468 6.96 -3.98 -19.47
C GLY A 468 8.15 -3.38 -18.68
N ARG A 469 8.97 -2.54 -19.31
CA ARG A 469 10.10 -1.83 -18.68
C ARG A 469 9.79 -0.35 -18.49
N GLN A 470 10.47 0.26 -17.52
CA GLN A 470 10.45 1.71 -17.30
C GLN A 470 11.71 2.33 -17.93
N VAL A 471 11.51 3.28 -18.84
CA VAL A 471 12.60 3.99 -19.52
C VAL A 471 12.54 5.47 -19.14
N LEU A 472 13.67 6.04 -18.72
CA LEU A 472 13.75 7.45 -18.37
C LEU A 472 13.81 8.35 -19.61
N ALA A 473 12.70 9.02 -19.91
CA ALA A 473 12.62 10.07 -20.91
C ALA A 473 13.36 11.33 -20.40
N ALA A 474 12.74 12.05 -19.46
CA ALA A 474 13.32 13.13 -18.65
C ALA A 474 12.31 13.62 -17.61
N GLU A 475 12.75 13.97 -16.39
CA GLU A 475 11.87 14.50 -15.32
C GLU A 475 11.05 15.73 -15.76
N ILE A 476 11.65 16.61 -16.55
CA ILE A 476 11.00 17.85 -17.04
C ILE A 476 9.84 17.59 -18.03
N LEU A 477 9.71 16.38 -18.54
CA LEU A 477 8.65 15.99 -19.47
C LEU A 477 7.45 15.38 -18.73
N GLY A 478 7.47 15.31 -17.40
CA GLY A 478 6.39 14.71 -16.62
C GLY A 478 5.02 15.33 -16.93
N GLY A 479 4.05 14.47 -17.25
CA GLY A 479 2.71 14.84 -17.68
C GLY A 479 2.58 15.16 -19.18
N ARG A 480 3.67 15.28 -19.94
CA ARG A 480 3.60 15.51 -21.40
C ARG A 480 3.48 14.20 -22.18
N GLN A 481 2.73 14.25 -23.27
CA GLN A 481 2.75 13.25 -24.32
C GLN A 481 4.00 13.45 -25.18
N VAL A 482 4.78 12.38 -25.37
CA VAL A 482 5.98 12.35 -26.20
C VAL A 482 5.86 11.25 -27.24
N GLY A 483 6.42 11.50 -28.41
CA GLY A 483 6.64 10.48 -29.42
C GLY A 483 7.96 9.79 -29.15
N ILE A 484 8.01 8.48 -29.36
CA ILE A 484 9.21 7.67 -29.16
C ILE A 484 9.45 6.91 -30.45
N ARG A 485 10.52 7.26 -31.15
CA ARG A 485 11.05 6.48 -32.27
C ARG A 485 11.97 5.41 -31.72
N ILE A 486 11.74 4.18 -32.14
CA ILE A 486 12.41 2.96 -31.70
C ILE A 486 13.18 2.44 -32.91
N ASP A 487 14.48 2.73 -32.92
CA ASP A 487 15.45 2.15 -33.85
C ASP A 487 16.12 0.93 -33.17
N GLU A 488 16.88 0.13 -33.91
CA GLU A 488 17.50 -1.10 -33.37
C GLU A 488 18.32 -0.83 -32.11
N GLU A 489 19.14 0.23 -32.12
CA GLU A 489 20.04 0.56 -31.01
C GLU A 489 19.54 1.70 -30.10
N THR A 490 18.54 2.50 -30.53
CA THR A 490 18.19 3.74 -29.83
C THR A 490 16.68 4.01 -29.70
N LEU A 491 16.33 4.69 -28.62
CA LEU A 491 15.02 5.27 -28.36
C LEU A 491 15.13 6.79 -28.43
N SER A 492 14.57 7.39 -29.47
CA SER A 492 14.55 8.83 -29.70
C SER A 492 13.21 9.41 -29.26
N PHE A 493 13.22 10.16 -28.17
CA PHE A 493 12.07 10.89 -27.64
C PHE A 493 11.94 12.23 -28.35
N PHE A 494 10.76 12.56 -28.85
CA PHE A 494 10.49 13.78 -29.59
C PHE A 494 9.12 14.38 -29.27
N ASP A 495 8.94 15.66 -29.56
CA ASP A 495 7.65 16.33 -29.45
C ASP A 495 6.73 15.89 -30.61
N PRO A 496 5.55 15.29 -30.34
CA PRO A 496 4.67 14.76 -31.39
C PRO A 496 4.23 15.81 -32.42
N SER A 497 4.14 17.08 -32.02
CA SER A 497 3.64 18.19 -32.83
C SER A 497 4.73 18.86 -33.67
N SER A 498 5.90 19.13 -33.08
CA SER A 498 6.99 19.84 -33.77
C SER A 498 8.04 18.90 -34.40
N ARG A 499 8.02 17.61 -34.04
CA ARG A 499 9.04 16.62 -34.41
C ARG A 499 10.45 16.95 -33.91
N GLU A 500 10.54 17.82 -32.91
CA GLU A 500 11.78 18.19 -32.24
C GLU A 500 12.26 17.07 -31.31
N LEU A 501 13.52 16.67 -31.45
CA LEU A 501 14.17 15.67 -30.62
C LEU A 501 14.40 16.23 -29.21
N LEU A 502 13.79 15.58 -28.23
CA LEU A 502 13.87 15.93 -26.82
C LEU A 502 14.98 15.15 -26.09
N ARG A 503 15.20 13.87 -26.45
CA ARG A 503 16.18 13.01 -25.77
C ARG A 503 16.47 11.74 -26.57
N VAL A 504 17.66 11.16 -26.42
CA VAL A 504 17.99 9.81 -26.91
C VAL A 504 18.40 8.88 -25.77
N ARG A 505 18.02 7.60 -25.85
CA ARG A 505 18.41 6.52 -24.93
C ARG A 505 18.82 5.27 -25.70
N PRO A 506 19.62 4.37 -25.11
CA PRO A 506 19.83 3.05 -25.68
C PRO A 506 18.50 2.28 -25.73
N ASN A 507 18.25 1.57 -26.83
CA ASN A 507 17.14 0.65 -26.93
C ASN A 507 17.50 -0.64 -26.17
N LEU A 508 16.71 -0.96 -25.15
CA LEU A 508 16.86 -2.17 -24.35
C LEU A 508 15.78 -3.21 -24.68
N LEU A 509 14.93 -2.95 -25.67
CA LEU A 509 13.81 -3.80 -26.06
C LEU A 509 14.22 -4.76 -27.17
N SER A 510 13.81 -6.02 -27.07
CA SER A 510 13.89 -6.97 -28.18
C SER A 510 12.86 -6.63 -29.27
N GLY A 511 13.10 -7.08 -30.51
CA GLY A 511 12.15 -6.91 -31.61
C GLY A 511 10.74 -7.46 -31.29
N GLU A 512 10.65 -8.55 -30.51
CA GLU A 512 9.37 -9.06 -30.03
C GLU A 512 8.68 -8.14 -29.00
N GLU A 513 9.44 -7.55 -28.07
CA GLU A 513 8.91 -6.60 -27.08
C GLU A 513 8.37 -5.34 -27.78
N VAL A 514 9.06 -4.87 -28.83
CA VAL A 514 8.61 -3.73 -29.66
C VAL A 514 7.30 -4.05 -30.37
N ARG A 515 7.18 -5.22 -31.01
CA ARG A 515 5.96 -5.66 -31.72
C ARG A 515 4.72 -5.78 -30.81
N ARG A 516 4.92 -5.96 -29.50
CA ARG A 516 3.84 -6.05 -28.49
C ARG A 516 3.38 -4.69 -27.95
N LEU A 517 4.05 -3.59 -28.32
CA LEU A 517 3.70 -2.25 -27.85
C LEU A 517 2.32 -1.82 -28.37
N ARG A 518 1.45 -1.39 -27.46
CA ARG A 518 0.18 -0.75 -27.85
C ARG A 518 0.44 0.61 -28.50
N GLY A 519 -0.24 0.87 -29.61
CA GLY A 519 -0.13 2.12 -30.38
C GLY A 519 1.08 2.20 -31.32
N LEU A 520 1.75 1.06 -31.58
CA LEU A 520 2.89 1.00 -32.49
C LEU A 520 2.47 1.34 -33.93
N ARG A 521 3.24 2.22 -34.57
CA ARG A 521 3.09 2.65 -35.98
C ARG A 521 4.45 2.65 -36.68
N PRO A 522 4.51 2.60 -38.02
CA PRO A 522 5.75 2.81 -38.77
C PRO A 522 6.37 4.17 -38.41
N ALA A 523 7.70 4.24 -38.29
CA ALA A 523 8.34 5.50 -37.96
C ALA A 523 8.22 6.52 -39.11
N GLY A 524 7.97 7.77 -38.75
CA GLY A 524 8.04 8.90 -39.67
C GLY A 524 9.50 9.31 -39.96
N PRO A 525 9.74 10.49 -40.57
CA PRO A 525 11.10 11.00 -40.72
C PRO A 525 11.78 11.15 -39.35
N PRO A 526 13.11 10.97 -39.26
CA PRO A 526 13.85 11.11 -38.02
C PRO A 526 13.57 12.46 -37.32
N PRO A 527 13.44 12.49 -35.99
CA PRO A 527 13.18 13.73 -35.27
C PRO A 527 14.35 14.70 -35.44
N ARG A 528 14.03 15.98 -35.60
CA ARG A 528 15.01 17.04 -35.83
C ARG A 528 15.65 17.42 -34.50
N PRO A 529 16.99 17.47 -34.35
CA PRO A 529 17.61 18.00 -33.14
C PRO A 529 17.00 19.34 -32.73
N GLY A 530 16.60 19.49 -31.46
CA GLY A 530 16.21 20.80 -30.94
C GLY A 530 17.44 21.71 -30.88
N VAL A 531 17.55 22.66 -31.80
CA VAL A 531 18.74 23.52 -31.92
C VAL A 531 18.54 24.84 -31.18
N GLU A 532 19.14 24.95 -29.99
CA GLU A 532 20.15 25.96 -29.64
C GLU A 532 20.65 25.66 -28.20
N PRO A 533 21.93 25.87 -27.88
CA PRO A 533 22.36 25.80 -26.49
C PRO A 533 21.57 26.81 -25.65
N VAL A 534 21.01 26.36 -24.53
CA VAL A 534 20.27 27.23 -23.61
C VAL A 534 21.23 28.30 -23.10
N ARG A 535 20.96 29.55 -23.47
CA ARG A 535 21.76 30.72 -23.06
C ARG A 535 21.44 31.10 -21.63
N VAL A 536 22.43 31.08 -20.76
CA VAL A 536 22.31 31.35 -19.33
C VAL A 536 23.28 32.47 -18.94
N GLN A 537 22.80 33.50 -18.25
CA GLN A 537 23.66 34.57 -17.74
C GLN A 537 24.04 34.35 -16.28
N ARG A 538 25.33 34.47 -15.96
CA ARG A 538 25.87 34.36 -14.61
C ARG A 538 26.87 35.47 -14.33
N ARG A 539 26.77 36.06 -13.13
CA ARG A 539 27.81 36.94 -12.59
C ARG A 539 28.91 36.11 -11.96
N ILE A 540 30.16 36.35 -12.37
CA ILE A 540 31.34 35.66 -11.86
C ILE A 540 31.58 36.07 -10.41
N SER A 541 31.80 35.08 -9.54
CA SER A 541 32.09 35.29 -8.12
C SER A 541 33.43 36.02 -7.90
N THR A 542 33.67 36.52 -6.70
CA THR A 542 34.96 37.11 -6.31
C THR A 542 36.13 36.12 -6.38
N THR A 543 35.84 34.82 -6.33
CA THR A 543 36.84 33.75 -6.49
C THR A 543 37.05 33.32 -7.94
N GLY A 544 36.32 33.91 -8.90
CA GLY A 544 36.49 33.66 -10.34
C GLY A 544 35.69 32.47 -10.87
N THR A 545 34.57 32.12 -10.25
CA THR A 545 33.76 30.95 -10.60
C THR A 545 32.31 31.30 -10.92
N ILE A 546 31.65 30.45 -11.72
CA ILE A 546 30.19 30.47 -11.92
C ILE A 546 29.60 29.09 -11.67
N MET A 547 28.31 29.04 -11.35
CA MET A 547 27.56 27.79 -11.22
C MET A 547 26.47 27.69 -12.29
N VAL A 548 26.50 26.61 -13.06
CA VAL A 548 25.55 26.30 -14.12
C VAL A 548 25.14 24.82 -13.97
N CYS A 549 23.84 24.52 -13.89
CA CYS A 549 23.34 23.15 -13.67
C CYS A 549 23.94 22.44 -12.43
N ARG A 550 24.26 23.18 -11.35
CA ARG A 550 25.01 22.72 -10.17
C ARG A 550 26.45 22.26 -10.44
N GLN A 551 26.96 22.44 -11.65
CA GLN A 551 28.37 22.31 -11.98
C GLN A 551 29.08 23.64 -11.75
N VAL A 552 30.18 23.63 -11.01
CA VAL A 552 31.03 24.80 -10.81
C VAL A 552 32.02 24.89 -11.97
N VAL A 553 32.07 26.03 -12.64
CA VAL A 553 33.01 26.31 -13.72
C VAL A 553 33.96 27.43 -13.26
N SER A 554 35.26 27.14 -13.29
CA SER A 554 36.31 28.09 -12.92
C SER A 554 36.77 28.88 -14.14
N LEU A 555 36.55 30.19 -14.13
CA LEU A 555 36.88 31.11 -15.22
C LEU A 555 38.12 31.96 -14.91
N GLY A 556 38.47 32.13 -13.64
CA GLY A 556 39.64 32.88 -13.17
C GLY A 556 39.27 34.19 -12.48
N ARG A 557 40.10 34.62 -11.53
CA ARG A 557 39.84 35.81 -10.70
C ARG A 557 39.86 37.12 -11.48
N THR A 558 40.54 37.17 -12.63
CA THR A 558 40.62 38.34 -13.51
C THR A 558 39.25 38.77 -14.05
N TYR A 559 38.29 37.83 -14.14
CA TYR A 559 36.94 38.08 -14.62
C TYR A 559 35.92 38.30 -13.49
N ALA A 560 36.36 38.41 -12.23
CA ALA A 560 35.48 38.54 -11.08
C ALA A 560 34.54 39.75 -11.22
N GLY A 561 33.26 39.55 -10.89
CA GLY A 561 32.24 40.59 -10.95
C GLY A 561 31.65 40.87 -12.34
N GLN A 562 32.21 40.30 -13.42
CA GLN A 562 31.63 40.41 -14.77
C GLN A 562 30.42 39.47 -14.94
N THR A 563 29.53 39.80 -15.87
CA THR A 563 28.39 38.91 -16.23
C THR A 563 28.68 38.26 -17.57
N VAL A 564 28.64 36.94 -17.61
CA VAL A 564 28.96 36.14 -18.80
C VAL A 564 27.77 35.32 -19.26
N THR A 565 27.73 35.03 -20.56
CA THR A 565 26.71 34.17 -21.17
C THR A 565 27.29 32.78 -21.39
N ALA A 566 26.65 31.77 -20.79
CA ALA A 566 26.97 30.37 -20.96
C ALA A 566 25.91 29.70 -21.85
N HIS A 567 26.36 29.03 -22.89
CA HIS A 567 25.59 28.24 -23.84
C HIS A 567 25.60 26.78 -23.38
N VAL A 568 24.47 26.30 -22.86
CA VAL A 568 24.37 24.96 -22.26
C VAL A 568 23.70 23.99 -23.24
N SER A 569 24.43 22.96 -23.66
CA SER A 569 23.92 21.82 -24.43
C SER A 569 23.76 20.58 -23.52
N ASP A 570 23.36 19.46 -24.10
CA ASP A 570 23.26 18.18 -23.39
C ASP A 570 24.63 17.64 -22.94
N SER A 571 25.70 17.97 -23.66
CA SER A 571 27.05 17.41 -23.43
C SER A 571 28.10 18.47 -23.05
N THR A 572 27.83 19.75 -23.29
CA THR A 572 28.81 20.84 -23.13
C THR A 572 28.21 22.12 -22.54
N ILE A 573 29.07 22.90 -21.89
CA ILE A 573 28.81 24.28 -21.45
C ILE A 573 29.86 25.15 -22.15
N THR A 574 29.43 26.04 -23.03
CA THR A 574 30.31 26.92 -23.80
C THR A 574 30.19 28.34 -23.28
N ILE A 575 31.30 29.01 -23.00
CA ILE A 575 31.31 30.36 -22.41
C ILE A 575 32.24 31.25 -23.23
N ASP A 576 31.76 32.42 -23.62
CA ASP A 576 32.58 33.45 -24.28
C ASP A 576 33.16 34.40 -23.23
N LEU A 577 34.47 34.59 -23.27
CA LEU A 577 35.26 35.48 -22.40
C LEU A 577 36.23 36.28 -23.27
N ASP A 578 36.04 37.59 -23.35
CA ASP A 578 36.93 38.51 -24.09
C ASP A 578 37.29 38.04 -25.52
N GLY A 579 36.32 37.46 -26.23
CA GLY A 579 36.50 36.96 -27.60
C GLY A 579 37.13 35.56 -27.69
N GLN A 580 37.33 34.88 -26.56
CA GLN A 580 37.77 33.49 -26.47
C GLN A 580 36.64 32.59 -26.00
N VAL A 581 36.38 31.52 -26.76
CA VAL A 581 35.35 30.53 -26.45
C VAL A 581 35.95 29.40 -25.62
N ARG A 582 35.41 29.19 -24.42
CA ARG A 582 35.79 28.08 -23.55
C ARG A 582 34.69 27.02 -23.52
N VAL A 583 35.02 25.81 -23.97
CA VAL A 583 34.11 24.66 -23.97
C VAL A 583 34.43 23.75 -22.80
N ILE A 584 33.46 23.52 -21.93
CA ILE A 584 33.57 22.64 -20.77
C ILE A 584 32.62 21.45 -20.97
N ARG A 585 33.08 20.22 -20.69
CA ARG A 585 32.20 19.05 -20.67
C ARG A 585 31.18 19.19 -19.55
N ARG A 586 29.91 18.95 -19.87
CA ARG A 586 28.83 18.89 -18.87
C ARG A 586 28.90 17.55 -18.15
N THR A 587 29.03 17.59 -16.82
CA THR A 587 29.10 16.39 -15.97
C THR A 587 27.82 16.13 -15.18
N THR A 588 26.82 17.01 -15.34
CA THR A 588 25.54 16.95 -14.65
C THR A 588 24.39 16.78 -15.65
N ASP A 589 23.42 15.94 -15.32
CA ASP A 589 22.18 15.76 -16.07
C ASP A 589 21.05 16.70 -15.61
N ILE A 590 21.34 17.56 -14.62
CA ILE A 590 20.40 18.52 -14.02
C ILE A 590 20.01 19.60 -15.04
N PRO A 591 18.71 19.88 -15.25
CA PRO A 591 18.25 20.87 -16.21
C PRO A 591 18.53 22.31 -15.76
N VAL A 592 18.65 23.23 -16.73
CA VAL A 592 18.73 24.67 -16.45
C VAL A 592 17.38 25.15 -15.91
N ARG A 593 17.31 25.46 -14.61
CA ARG A 593 16.07 25.97 -13.98
C ARG A 593 15.95 27.49 -14.02
N ASN A 594 17.07 28.23 -14.02
CA ASN A 594 17.11 29.70 -13.99
C ASN A 594 18.02 30.26 -15.08
N VAL A 595 17.42 30.98 -16.05
CA VAL A 595 18.11 31.54 -17.22
C VAL A 595 18.94 32.78 -16.85
N LYS A 596 18.45 33.63 -15.93
CA LYS A 596 19.17 34.79 -15.40
C LYS A 596 19.30 34.69 -13.88
N ALA A 597 20.51 34.85 -13.35
CA ALA A 597 20.75 34.90 -11.91
C ALA A 597 21.70 36.06 -11.57
N ASN A 598 21.19 37.03 -10.82
CA ASN A 598 21.92 38.27 -10.48
C ASN A 598 22.65 38.22 -9.13
N LYS A 599 22.66 37.08 -8.42
CA LYS A 599 23.35 36.96 -7.13
C LYS A 599 24.51 35.96 -7.20
N PRO A 600 25.76 36.38 -6.95
CA PRO A 600 26.84 35.43 -6.69
C PRO A 600 26.47 34.67 -5.41
N HIS A 601 26.35 33.34 -5.51
CA HIS A 601 26.19 32.49 -4.32
C HIS A 601 27.47 32.61 -3.49
N GLY A 602 27.31 32.99 -2.21
CA GLY A 602 28.37 32.91 -1.21
C GLY A 602 28.84 31.46 -1.04
N ALA A 603 30.14 31.32 -0.75
CA ALA A 603 30.88 30.09 -0.55
C ALA A 603 30.18 29.06 0.40
N PRO A 604 30.49 27.76 0.29
CA PRO A 604 29.73 26.70 0.96
C PRO A 604 29.88 26.71 2.48
N TYR A 605 28.81 26.31 3.18
CA TYR A 605 28.89 25.83 4.56
C TYR A 605 29.68 24.53 4.60
N VAL A 606 30.72 24.52 5.41
CA VAL A 606 31.39 23.33 5.93
C VAL A 606 30.52 22.78 7.06
N VAL A 607 30.01 21.54 6.91
CA VAL A 607 30.11 20.41 7.85
C VAL A 607 30.06 19.13 7.02
#